data_AF-A0A453BZ86-F1
#
_entry.id   AF-A0A453BZ86-F1
#
_cell.length_a   1.000
_cell.length_b   1.000
_cell.length_c   1.000
_cell.angle_alpha   90.00
_cell.angle_beta   90.00
_cell.angle_gamma   90.00
#
_symmetry.space_group_name_H-M   'P 1'
#
loop_
_entity.id
_entity.type
_entity.pdbx_description
1 polymer ?
#
loop_
_entity_poly.entity_id
_entity_poly.type
_entity_poly.pdbx_seq_one_letter_code
_entity_poly.pdbx_strand_id
1 'polypeptide(L)'
;MKVWRDSNETTGCPFFGVHIYSDSSVVIRQLKCWKGYSGDHQKLLFGFYDHGHQDYPGWALRNYIAFLSLRWKIEKVQFLCYRERRGEPDLEKSLIGEASFAAPHGWDGSDYVPEIIGWEGEKAGDRKKEKILKPIDLDSLNPASQDEEKQVMHLKLMGWRHPSLVLNKLRSARCLVLGAGALGCEVSRLLMTWGVRKLTVVDGGCVAIPDIVKQSLYVDNDCGVPRATAIVPHLKERCPAVEVEGIQMEIPVPGNPVSKTKMSSVLDNCKRLQALVASSDVVFLLTDTWESRWFPTLLCANENKVFCLHCRS
;
A
#
# COMPACT_ATOMS: atom_id res chain seq x y z
N MET A 1 4.99 42.11 -15.82
CA MET A 1 4.97 40.67 -15.49
C MET A 1 3.67 39.99 -15.92
N LYS A 2 2.47 40.34 -15.38
CA LYS A 2 1.19 39.73 -15.83
C LYS A 2 0.95 39.85 -17.35
N VAL A 3 1.06 41.05 -17.90
CA VAL A 3 0.95 41.30 -19.37
C VAL A 3 1.99 40.52 -20.20
N TRP A 4 3.17 40.26 -19.64
CA TRP A 4 4.22 39.47 -20.30
C TRP A 4 3.97 37.95 -20.19
N ARG A 5 3.22 37.49 -19.18
CA ARG A 5 2.83 36.08 -19.05
C ARG A 5 1.73 35.71 -20.03
N ASP A 6 0.84 36.66 -20.30
CA ASP A 6 -0.33 36.46 -21.16
C ASP A 6 -0.05 36.68 -22.65
N SER A 7 1.19 37.07 -23.02
CA SER A 7 1.58 37.21 -24.42
C SER A 7 1.98 35.88 -25.04
N ASN A 8 1.45 35.57 -26.23
CA ASN A 8 1.69 34.33 -26.96
C ASN A 8 3.17 34.05 -27.30
N GLU A 9 4.05 35.05 -27.28
CA GLU A 9 5.47 34.90 -27.58
C GLU A 9 6.32 34.39 -26.40
N THR A 10 5.75 34.32 -25.20
CA THR A 10 6.49 34.13 -23.94
C THR A 10 5.89 33.05 -23.05
N THR A 11 4.70 32.56 -23.39
CA THR A 11 4.02 31.44 -22.71
C THR A 11 4.92 30.20 -22.71
N GLY A 12 5.38 29.78 -21.53
CA GLY A 12 6.21 28.59 -21.36
C GLY A 12 7.72 28.81 -21.46
N CYS A 13 8.20 30.05 -21.59
CA CYS A 13 9.65 30.35 -21.52
C CYS A 13 10.10 30.55 -20.06
N PRO A 14 11.00 29.69 -19.51
CA PRO A 14 11.40 29.76 -18.10
C PRO A 14 12.46 30.85 -17.82
N PHE A 15 12.94 31.56 -18.84
CA PHE A 15 13.94 32.64 -18.74
C PHE A 15 13.60 33.82 -19.66
N PHE A 16 13.98 35.03 -19.25
CA PHE A 16 13.68 36.29 -19.94
C PHE A 16 14.70 37.37 -19.61
N GLY A 17 14.84 38.38 -20.48
CA GLY A 17 15.63 39.57 -20.23
C GLY A 17 14.75 40.72 -19.75
N VAL A 18 15.17 41.41 -18.69
CA VAL A 18 14.50 42.60 -18.15
C VAL A 18 15.39 43.80 -18.40
N HIS A 19 14.87 44.76 -19.18
CA HIS A 19 15.53 46.03 -19.46
C HIS A 19 14.90 47.13 -18.61
N ILE A 20 15.72 47.87 -17.87
CA ILE A 20 15.29 49.04 -17.10
C ILE A 20 15.88 50.28 -17.76
N TYR A 21 15.02 51.17 -18.23
CA TYR A 21 15.37 52.44 -18.85
C TYR A 21 15.46 53.57 -17.81
N SER A 22 16.09 54.68 -18.19
CA SER A 22 16.32 55.86 -17.33
C SER A 22 15.04 56.56 -16.85
N ASP A 23 13.92 56.34 -17.55
CA ASP A 23 12.58 56.79 -17.20
C ASP A 23 11.85 55.85 -16.23
N SER A 24 12.55 54.84 -15.68
CA SER A 24 11.98 53.75 -14.87
C SER A 24 10.99 52.84 -15.61
N SER A 25 10.91 52.91 -16.94
CA SER A 25 10.13 51.94 -17.72
C SER A 25 10.85 50.59 -17.75
N VAL A 26 10.06 49.51 -17.61
CA VAL A 26 10.56 48.13 -17.57
C VAL A 26 10.01 47.37 -18.77
N VAL A 27 10.90 46.89 -19.64
CA VAL A 27 10.52 46.08 -20.80
C VAL A 27 11.12 44.69 -20.69
N ILE A 28 10.27 43.67 -20.81
CA ILE A 28 10.66 42.27 -20.72
C ILE A 28 10.74 41.70 -22.15
N ARG A 29 11.88 41.11 -22.51
CA ARG A 29 12.14 40.58 -23.86
C ARG A 29 12.75 39.18 -23.82
N GLN A 30 12.70 38.49 -24.96
CA GLN A 30 13.43 37.24 -25.14
C GLN A 30 14.95 37.47 -25.20
N LEU A 31 15.71 36.52 -24.66
CA LEU A 31 17.17 36.57 -24.63
C LEU A 31 17.87 36.43 -26.00
N LYS A 32 17.16 36.05 -27.07
CA LYS A 32 17.74 35.94 -28.42
C LYS A 32 18.36 37.25 -28.92
N CYS A 33 17.87 38.38 -28.43
CA CYS A 33 18.27 39.71 -28.88
C CYS A 33 19.31 40.39 -27.98
N TRP A 34 19.96 39.65 -27.06
CA TRP A 34 20.86 40.18 -26.02
C TRP A 34 21.97 41.12 -26.54
N LYS A 35 22.55 40.86 -27.72
CA LYS A 35 23.64 41.68 -28.31
C LYS A 35 23.16 42.96 -29.04
N GLY A 36 21.87 43.09 -29.33
CA GLY A 36 21.34 44.20 -30.15
C GLY A 36 20.90 45.44 -29.38
N TYR A 37 21.01 45.43 -28.04
CA TYR A 37 20.41 46.45 -27.17
C TYR A 37 21.44 47.23 -26.34
N SER A 38 22.67 47.32 -26.81
CA SER A 38 23.75 48.06 -26.14
C SER A 38 23.68 49.57 -26.40
N GLY A 39 22.48 50.18 -26.34
CA GLY A 39 22.27 51.61 -26.54
C GLY A 39 21.22 52.15 -25.57
N ASP A 40 21.64 53.05 -24.67
CA ASP A 40 20.81 53.83 -23.73
C ASP A 40 20.05 53.06 -22.61
N HIS A 41 20.55 51.88 -22.21
CA HIS A 41 19.98 51.13 -21.10
C HIS A 41 20.73 51.38 -19.78
N GLN A 42 20.00 51.67 -18.70
CA GLN A 42 20.56 51.94 -17.38
C GLN A 42 20.97 50.65 -16.65
N LYS A 43 20.16 49.57 -16.76
CA LYS A 43 20.47 48.22 -16.23
C LYS A 43 19.82 47.10 -17.07
N LEU A 44 20.56 46.01 -17.26
CA LEU A 44 20.12 44.79 -17.93
C LEU A 44 20.13 43.62 -16.93
N LEU A 45 18.96 43.01 -16.72
CA LEU A 45 18.75 41.94 -15.74
C LEU A 45 18.32 40.65 -16.45
N PHE A 46 18.93 39.53 -16.07
CA PHE A 46 18.53 38.19 -16.51
C PHE A 46 17.46 37.63 -15.56
N GLY A 47 16.21 37.53 -16.00
CA GLY A 47 15.13 36.93 -15.22
C GLY A 47 14.97 35.44 -15.50
N PHE A 48 14.72 34.64 -14.46
CA PHE A 48 14.33 33.24 -14.61
C PHE A 48 13.32 32.84 -13.54
N TYR A 49 12.55 31.79 -13.83
CA TYR A 49 11.60 31.22 -12.88
C TYR A 49 12.35 30.43 -11.81
N ASP A 50 12.26 30.88 -10.56
CA ASP A 50 13.02 30.33 -9.46
C ASP A 50 12.18 29.41 -8.57
N HIS A 51 12.69 28.20 -8.32
CA HIS A 51 12.15 27.24 -7.35
C HIS A 51 12.98 27.20 -6.05
N GLY A 52 13.85 28.20 -5.84
CA GLY A 52 14.65 28.35 -4.63
C GLY A 52 13.82 28.58 -3.36
N HIS A 53 14.49 28.46 -2.22
CA HIS A 53 13.88 28.61 -0.91
C HIS A 53 14.46 29.81 -0.17
N GLN A 54 13.60 30.68 0.38
CA GLN A 54 13.99 31.88 1.14
C GLN A 54 15.04 32.72 0.40
N ASP A 55 16.20 32.97 1.00
CA ASP A 55 17.20 33.90 0.47
C ASP A 55 18.15 33.26 -0.56
N TYR A 56 17.97 31.97 -0.85
CA TYR A 56 18.84 31.25 -1.79
C TYR A 56 18.16 31.03 -3.13
N PRO A 57 18.81 31.37 -4.26
CA PRO A 57 18.32 31.02 -5.58
C PRO A 57 18.35 29.50 -5.78
N GLY A 58 17.43 28.99 -6.59
CA GLY A 58 17.35 27.60 -6.98
C GLY A 58 18.56 27.15 -7.79
N TRP A 59 18.81 25.83 -7.77
CA TRP A 59 19.97 25.23 -8.42
C TRP A 59 20.02 25.48 -9.94
N ALA A 60 18.87 25.70 -10.58
CA ALA A 60 18.75 25.98 -12.01
C ALA A 60 19.52 27.23 -12.45
N LEU A 61 19.80 28.19 -11.54
CA LEU A 61 20.62 29.37 -11.83
C LEU A 61 22.01 29.00 -12.38
N ARG A 62 22.61 27.90 -11.90
CA ARG A 62 23.93 27.44 -12.37
C ARG A 62 23.90 27.07 -13.85
N ASN A 63 22.81 26.43 -14.30
CA ASN A 63 22.62 26.05 -15.69
C ASN A 63 22.47 27.29 -16.58
N TYR A 64 21.75 28.31 -16.10
CA TYR A 64 21.59 29.57 -16.85
C TYR A 64 22.89 30.38 -16.92
N ILE A 65 23.66 30.45 -15.84
CA ILE A 65 24.99 31.10 -15.84
C ILE A 65 25.93 30.40 -16.81
N ALA A 66 25.99 29.06 -16.76
CA ALA A 66 26.75 28.25 -17.71
C ALA A 66 26.38 28.56 -19.17
N PHE A 67 25.08 28.66 -19.47
CA PHE A 67 24.57 29.01 -20.80
C PHE A 67 24.98 30.44 -21.23
N LEU A 68 24.82 31.43 -20.35
CA LEU A 68 25.19 32.83 -20.61
C LEU A 68 26.69 32.97 -20.89
N SER A 69 27.50 32.26 -20.12
CA SER A 69 28.96 32.26 -20.25
C SER A 69 29.42 31.66 -21.58
N LEU A 70 28.89 30.49 -21.96
CA LEU A 70 29.26 29.81 -23.21
C LEU A 70 28.80 30.58 -24.46
N ARG A 71 27.57 31.12 -24.44
CA ARG A 71 26.97 31.73 -25.64
C ARG A 71 27.43 33.17 -25.87
N TRP A 72 27.57 33.96 -24.81
CA TRP A 72 27.82 35.40 -24.91
C TRP A 72 29.11 35.88 -24.25
N LYS A 73 29.89 35.00 -23.60
CA LYS A 73 31.17 35.33 -22.94
C LYS A 73 31.07 36.51 -21.96
N ILE A 74 29.96 36.55 -21.22
CA ILE A 74 29.70 37.57 -20.21
C ILE A 74 30.36 37.14 -18.90
N GLU A 75 31.05 38.02 -18.19
CA GLU A 75 31.74 37.71 -16.92
C GLU A 75 30.96 38.16 -15.68
N LYS A 76 30.01 39.09 -15.86
CA LYS A 76 29.13 39.61 -14.81
C LYS A 76 27.70 39.76 -15.31
N VAL A 77 26.76 39.18 -14.57
CA VAL A 77 25.32 39.27 -14.88
C VAL A 77 24.55 39.61 -13.60
N GLN A 78 23.68 40.61 -13.70
CA GLN A 78 22.62 40.83 -12.70
C GLN A 78 21.43 39.94 -13.06
N PHE A 79 20.90 39.20 -12.10
CA PHE A 79 19.78 38.29 -12.30
C PHE A 79 18.60 38.61 -11.39
N LEU A 80 17.40 38.29 -11.87
CA LEU A 80 16.14 38.37 -11.16
C LEU A 80 15.59 36.94 -10.99
N CYS A 81 15.58 36.45 -9.74
CA CYS A 81 14.89 35.22 -9.35
C CYS A 81 13.41 35.53 -9.19
N TYR A 82 12.63 35.25 -10.22
CA TYR A 82 11.20 35.48 -10.21
C TYR A 82 10.47 34.31 -9.57
N ARG A 83 9.71 34.56 -8.51
CA ARG A 83 8.93 33.55 -7.78
C ARG A 83 7.44 33.84 -7.82
N GLU A 84 6.65 32.79 -7.78
CA GLU A 84 5.19 32.90 -7.74
C GLU A 84 4.59 32.13 -6.58
N ARG A 85 3.47 32.64 -6.07
CA ARG A 85 2.65 31.97 -5.07
C ARG A 85 1.21 31.93 -5.56
N ARG A 86 0.64 30.72 -5.68
CA ARG A 86 -0.74 30.51 -6.18
C ARG A 86 -1.03 31.18 -7.53
N GLY A 87 -0.03 31.24 -8.42
CA GLY A 87 -0.18 31.81 -9.77
C GLY A 87 -0.03 33.34 -9.86
N GLU A 88 0.25 34.02 -8.75
CA GLU A 88 0.56 35.46 -8.76
C GLU A 88 2.05 35.73 -8.51
N PRO A 89 2.61 36.81 -9.11
CA PRO A 89 3.99 37.23 -8.87
C PRO A 89 4.19 37.57 -7.39
N ASP A 90 5.10 36.86 -6.71
CA ASP A 90 5.49 37.16 -5.33
C ASP A 90 6.78 37.98 -5.35
N LEU A 91 6.64 39.30 -5.40
CA LEU A 91 7.77 40.23 -5.46
C LEU A 91 8.56 40.32 -4.15
N GLU A 92 7.94 40.00 -3.01
CA GLU A 92 8.62 40.00 -1.71
C GLU A 92 9.64 38.85 -1.60
N LYS A 93 9.32 37.71 -2.21
CA LYS A 93 10.21 36.54 -2.25
C LYS A 93 11.08 36.46 -3.49
N SER A 94 10.85 37.33 -4.46
CA SER A 94 11.69 37.43 -5.64
C SER A 94 13.00 38.13 -5.27
N LEU A 95 14.12 37.60 -5.75
CA LEU A 95 15.45 38.07 -5.37
C LEU A 95 16.12 38.73 -6.57
N ILE A 96 16.84 39.82 -6.33
CA ILE A 96 17.78 40.38 -7.30
C ILE A 96 19.18 40.11 -6.78
N GLY A 97 20.01 39.50 -7.62
CA GLY A 97 21.40 39.19 -7.28
C GLY A 97 22.34 39.56 -8.40
N GLU A 98 23.63 39.60 -8.07
CA GLU A 98 24.71 39.75 -9.05
C GLU A 98 25.60 38.52 -8.95
N ALA A 99 25.86 37.88 -10.09
CA ALA A 99 26.81 36.79 -10.21
C ALA A 99 27.99 37.26 -11.06
N SER A 100 29.18 37.23 -10.47
CA SER A 100 30.45 37.34 -11.17
C SER A 100 31.08 35.96 -11.27
N PHE A 101 31.46 35.55 -12.47
CA PHE A 101 32.09 34.27 -12.72
C PHE A 101 33.28 34.48 -13.65
N ALA A 102 34.39 33.80 -13.36
CA ALA A 102 35.55 33.82 -14.23
C ALA A 102 35.15 33.20 -15.58
N ALA A 103 35.59 33.81 -16.68
CA ALA A 103 35.38 33.25 -18.01
C ALA A 103 35.90 31.81 -18.03
N PRO A 104 35.09 30.82 -18.44
CA PRO A 104 35.45 29.42 -18.34
C PRO A 104 36.62 29.14 -19.29
N HIS A 105 37.81 28.99 -18.71
CA HIS A 105 38.97 28.48 -19.43
C HIS A 105 38.79 26.96 -19.58
N GLY A 106 38.63 26.47 -20.82
CA GLY A 106 38.68 25.04 -21.13
C GLY A 106 37.35 24.30 -21.34
N TRP A 107 36.19 24.97 -21.27
CA TRP A 107 34.89 24.35 -21.60
C TRP A 107 34.69 24.09 -23.12
N ASP A 108 35.57 24.62 -23.95
CA ASP A 108 35.56 24.44 -25.42
C ASP A 108 36.23 23.11 -25.86
N GLY A 109 36.85 22.38 -24.92
CA GLY A 109 37.46 21.06 -25.19
C GLY A 109 36.44 19.93 -25.07
N SER A 110 36.50 18.94 -25.97
CA SER A 110 35.57 17.78 -25.98
C SER A 110 35.56 16.96 -24.70
N ASP A 111 36.63 17.05 -23.90
CA ASP A 111 36.90 16.16 -22.78
C ASP A 111 36.59 16.79 -21.41
N TYR A 112 36.09 18.04 -21.38
CA TYR A 112 35.77 18.72 -20.13
C TYR A 112 34.34 18.37 -19.67
N VAL A 113 34.23 17.69 -18.53
CA VAL A 113 32.95 17.40 -17.86
C VAL A 113 32.83 18.28 -16.62
N PRO A 114 31.82 19.18 -16.53
CA PRO A 114 31.58 19.97 -15.33
C PRO A 114 31.22 19.09 -14.12
N GLU A 115 31.47 19.57 -12.91
CA GLU A 115 31.01 18.91 -11.69
C GLU A 115 29.47 18.86 -11.65
N ILE A 116 28.90 17.65 -11.67
CA ILE A 116 27.46 17.43 -11.63
C ILE A 116 27.00 17.26 -10.18
N ILE A 117 26.09 18.13 -9.74
CA ILE A 117 25.42 18.08 -8.44
C ILE A 117 23.92 18.10 -8.70
N GLY A 118 23.14 17.27 -7.99
CA GLY A 118 21.68 17.23 -8.20
C GLY A 118 20.95 16.10 -7.47
N TRP A 119 21.66 15.13 -6.91
CA TRP A 119 21.04 14.05 -6.13
C TRP A 119 20.31 14.61 -4.90
N GLU A 120 19.05 14.22 -4.76
CA GLU A 120 18.23 14.50 -3.59
C GLU A 120 18.56 13.49 -2.48
N GLY A 121 18.74 13.97 -1.25
CA GLY A 121 19.04 13.12 -0.10
C GLY A 121 17.81 12.35 0.41
N GLU A 122 18.03 11.36 1.28
CA GLU A 122 16.93 10.62 1.93
C GLU A 122 16.04 11.51 2.81
N LYS A 123 16.68 12.39 3.59
CA LYS A 123 16.01 13.32 4.52
C LYS A 123 16.48 14.75 4.25
N ALA A 124 15.61 15.71 4.54
CA ALA A 124 15.96 17.13 4.48
C ALA A 124 17.11 17.41 5.47
N GLY A 125 18.27 17.83 4.95
CA GLY A 125 19.44 18.21 5.76
C GLY A 125 20.56 17.16 5.83
N ASP A 126 20.40 15.98 5.23
CA ASP A 126 21.48 15.00 5.22
C ASP A 126 22.59 15.38 4.23
N ARG A 127 23.84 15.41 4.72
CA ARG A 127 25.03 15.78 3.94
C ARG A 127 25.58 14.61 3.12
N LYS A 128 25.21 13.38 3.48
CA LYS A 128 25.51 12.18 2.71
C LYS A 128 24.47 12.02 1.60
N LYS A 129 24.75 12.64 0.46
CA LYS A 129 24.01 12.41 -0.79
C LYS A 129 24.48 11.10 -1.41
N GLU A 130 24.21 9.99 -0.73
CA GLU A 130 24.51 8.65 -1.26
C GLU A 130 23.56 8.35 -2.43
N LYS A 131 24.08 7.67 -3.46
CA LYS A 131 23.33 7.26 -4.67
C LYS A 131 22.43 6.07 -4.36
N ILE A 132 21.47 6.23 -3.46
CA ILE A 132 20.57 5.15 -3.05
C ILE A 132 19.18 5.46 -3.61
N LEU A 133 18.64 4.52 -4.39
CA LEU A 133 17.25 4.55 -4.83
C LEU A 133 16.36 4.33 -3.62
N LYS A 134 15.40 5.23 -3.35
CA LYS A 134 14.43 5.04 -2.27
C LYS A 134 13.46 3.92 -2.66
N PRO A 135 13.45 2.76 -1.98
CA PRO A 135 12.43 1.75 -2.23
C PRO A 135 11.09 2.31 -1.72
N ILE A 136 10.08 2.29 -2.58
CA ILE A 136 8.71 2.65 -2.20
C ILE A 136 7.94 1.33 -2.15
N ASP A 137 7.33 1.05 -1.00
CA ASP A 137 6.39 -0.06 -0.88
C ASP A 137 5.10 0.29 -1.61
N LEU A 138 4.76 -0.53 -2.60
CA LEU A 138 3.57 -0.39 -3.43
C LEU A 138 2.55 -1.50 -3.17
N ASP A 139 2.65 -2.22 -2.05
CA ASP A 139 1.70 -3.26 -1.66
C ASP A 139 0.26 -2.73 -1.54
N SER A 140 0.09 -1.43 -1.25
CA SER A 140 -1.23 -0.78 -1.27
C SER A 140 -1.86 -0.69 -2.67
N LEU A 141 -1.07 -0.86 -3.73
CA LEU A 141 -1.53 -0.92 -5.11
C LEU A 141 -1.79 -2.36 -5.58
N ASN A 142 -1.44 -3.37 -4.78
CA ASN A 142 -1.74 -4.76 -5.10
C ASN A 142 -3.27 -4.98 -5.08
N PRO A 143 -3.89 -5.45 -6.18
CA PRO A 143 -5.33 -5.71 -6.24
C PRO A 143 -5.83 -6.62 -5.12
N ALA A 144 -5.06 -7.67 -4.77
CA ALA A 144 -5.45 -8.60 -3.71
C ALA A 144 -5.51 -7.93 -2.33
N SER A 145 -4.51 -7.09 -2.02
CA SER A 145 -4.49 -6.31 -0.78
C SER A 145 -5.66 -5.32 -0.72
N GLN A 146 -5.94 -4.62 -1.83
CA GLN A 146 -7.05 -3.68 -1.91
C GLN A 146 -8.41 -4.38 -1.74
N ASP A 147 -8.58 -5.57 -2.30
CA ASP A 147 -9.82 -6.31 -2.19
C ASP A 147 -10.02 -6.85 -0.77
N GLU A 148 -8.97 -7.32 -0.08
CA GLU A 148 -9.05 -7.65 1.35
C GLU A 148 -9.45 -6.43 2.19
N GLU A 149 -8.87 -5.25 1.93
CA GLU A 149 -9.23 -4.03 2.63
C GLU A 149 -10.69 -3.63 2.43
N LYS A 150 -11.19 -3.73 1.19
CA LYS A 150 -12.61 -3.50 0.88
C LYS A 150 -13.51 -4.49 1.62
N GLN A 151 -13.13 -5.78 1.64
CA GLN A 151 -13.87 -6.83 2.33
C GLN A 151 -13.92 -6.66 3.85
N VAL A 152 -12.95 -5.97 4.47
CA VAL A 152 -12.91 -5.74 5.93
C VAL A 152 -13.44 -4.35 6.29
N MET A 153 -13.76 -3.51 5.32
CA MET A 153 -14.19 -2.13 5.55
C MET A 153 -15.45 -2.05 6.41
N HIS A 154 -16.41 -2.97 6.24
CA HIS A 154 -17.61 -2.99 7.10
C HIS A 154 -17.25 -3.21 8.57
N LEU A 155 -16.27 -4.07 8.85
CA LEU A 155 -15.78 -4.29 10.22
C LEU A 155 -15.04 -3.06 10.76
N LYS A 156 -14.17 -2.43 9.94
CA LYS A 156 -13.47 -1.19 10.32
C LYS A 156 -14.48 -0.09 10.67
N LEU A 157 -15.52 0.08 9.87
CA LEU A 157 -16.62 1.04 10.12
C LEU A 157 -17.36 0.73 11.43
N MET A 158 -17.63 -0.54 11.73
CA MET A 158 -18.21 -0.95 13.01
C MET A 158 -17.27 -0.63 14.18
N GLY A 159 -15.97 -0.90 14.05
CA GLY A 159 -14.97 -0.60 15.07
C GLY A 159 -14.78 0.90 15.34
N TRP A 160 -14.89 1.75 14.30
CA TRP A 160 -14.88 3.21 14.48
C TRP A 160 -16.10 3.71 15.25
N ARG A 161 -17.26 3.09 15.05
CA ARG A 161 -18.49 3.41 15.80
C ARG A 161 -18.49 2.81 17.20
N HIS A 162 -17.84 1.67 17.38
CA HIS A 162 -17.77 0.93 18.64
C HIS A 162 -16.31 0.56 18.98
N PRO A 163 -15.58 1.45 19.68
CA PRO A 163 -14.16 1.27 19.99
C PRO A 163 -13.81 0.03 20.82
N SER A 164 -14.80 -0.58 21.49
CA SER A 164 -14.63 -1.83 22.24
C SER A 164 -14.44 -3.07 21.36
N LEU A 165 -14.73 -2.98 20.05
CA LEU A 165 -14.60 -4.09 19.11
C LEU A 165 -13.13 -4.24 18.66
N VAL A 166 -12.46 -5.28 19.15
CA VAL A 166 -11.04 -5.54 18.85
C VAL A 166 -10.89 -6.49 17.67
N LEU A 167 -10.95 -5.95 16.44
CA LEU A 167 -10.87 -6.74 15.19
C LEU A 167 -9.57 -7.55 15.05
N ASN A 168 -8.45 -7.02 15.53
CA ASN A 168 -7.15 -7.70 15.44
C ASN A 168 -7.14 -9.04 16.18
N LYS A 169 -7.88 -9.16 17.29
CA LYS A 169 -8.00 -10.42 18.02
C LYS A 169 -8.77 -11.47 17.23
N LEU A 170 -9.82 -11.06 16.50
CA LEU A 170 -10.59 -11.96 15.64
C LEU A 170 -9.75 -12.45 14.46
N ARG A 171 -8.92 -11.57 13.86
CA ARG A 171 -8.04 -11.94 12.75
C ARG A 171 -7.01 -13.00 13.15
N SER A 172 -6.44 -12.88 14.36
CA SER A 172 -5.44 -13.81 14.87
C SER A 172 -6.01 -15.11 15.44
N ALA A 173 -7.30 -15.12 15.77
CA ALA A 173 -7.94 -16.28 16.40
C ALA A 173 -7.97 -17.48 15.45
N ARG A 174 -7.58 -18.64 15.98
CA ARG A 174 -7.65 -19.93 15.31
C ARG A 174 -8.93 -20.64 15.70
N CYS A 175 -9.83 -20.82 14.75
CA CYS A 175 -11.11 -21.49 14.99
C CYS A 175 -11.09 -22.90 14.41
N LEU A 176 -11.36 -23.90 15.25
CA LEU A 176 -11.58 -25.28 14.85
C LEU A 176 -13.07 -25.50 14.65
N VAL A 177 -13.47 -25.97 13.47
CA VAL A 177 -14.85 -26.29 13.11
C VAL A 177 -14.99 -27.80 12.97
N LEU A 178 -15.66 -28.42 13.94
CA LEU A 178 -15.91 -29.86 13.97
C LEU A 178 -17.28 -30.14 13.32
N GLY A 179 -17.25 -30.55 12.05
CA GLY A 179 -18.42 -30.77 11.21
C GLY A 179 -18.51 -29.73 10.08
N ALA A 180 -18.52 -30.21 8.84
CA ALA A 180 -18.68 -29.44 7.62
C ALA A 180 -20.07 -29.67 6.98
N GLY A 181 -21.09 -29.94 7.80
CA GLY A 181 -22.49 -29.99 7.36
C GLY A 181 -23.11 -28.60 7.20
N ALA A 182 -24.44 -28.53 7.21
CA ALA A 182 -25.18 -27.27 7.03
C ALA A 182 -24.73 -26.16 8.01
N LEU A 183 -24.61 -26.50 9.31
CA LEU A 183 -24.12 -25.57 10.33
C LEU A 183 -22.64 -25.21 10.11
N GLY A 184 -21.81 -26.17 9.73
CA GLY A 184 -20.39 -25.95 9.45
C GLY A 184 -20.17 -24.93 8.35
N CYS A 185 -20.93 -25.05 7.26
CA CYS A 185 -20.87 -24.11 6.14
C CYS A 185 -21.27 -22.69 6.56
N GLU A 186 -22.41 -22.53 7.26
CA GLU A 186 -22.87 -21.20 7.68
C GLU A 186 -21.95 -20.57 8.73
N VAL A 187 -21.53 -21.33 9.74
CA VAL A 187 -20.62 -20.82 10.77
C VAL A 187 -19.29 -20.40 10.15
N SER A 188 -18.74 -21.20 9.24
CA SER A 188 -17.48 -20.85 8.55
C SER A 188 -17.60 -19.55 7.75
N ARG A 189 -18.72 -19.37 7.03
CA ARG A 189 -19.01 -18.13 6.31
C ARG A 189 -19.11 -16.94 7.26
N LEU A 190 -19.86 -17.08 8.35
CA LEU A 190 -20.04 -16.03 9.34
C LEU A 190 -18.71 -15.65 10.01
N LEU A 191 -17.89 -16.63 10.42
CA LEU A 191 -16.59 -16.38 11.02
C LEU A 191 -15.69 -15.54 10.08
N MET A 192 -15.67 -15.91 8.80
CA MET A 192 -14.93 -15.15 7.77
C MET A 192 -15.47 -13.72 7.62
N THR A 193 -16.79 -13.54 7.57
CA THR A 193 -17.45 -12.22 7.51
C THR A 193 -17.13 -11.36 8.73
N TRP A 194 -16.95 -11.96 9.90
CA TRP A 194 -16.54 -11.28 11.14
C TRP A 194 -15.04 -11.02 11.28
N GLY A 195 -14.25 -11.41 10.28
CA GLY A 195 -12.82 -11.09 10.23
C GLY A 195 -11.90 -12.20 10.71
N VAL A 196 -12.42 -13.40 11.02
CA VAL A 196 -11.58 -14.57 11.29
C VAL A 196 -10.88 -14.99 10.01
N ARG A 197 -9.59 -15.31 10.09
CA ARG A 197 -8.78 -15.71 8.95
C ARG A 197 -8.19 -17.11 9.07
N LYS A 198 -8.17 -17.72 10.26
CA LYS A 198 -7.57 -19.04 10.48
C LYS A 198 -8.64 -20.05 10.86
N LEU A 199 -8.99 -20.93 9.92
CA LEU A 199 -10.01 -21.94 10.09
C LEU A 199 -9.41 -23.33 9.86
N THR A 200 -9.67 -24.27 10.77
CA THR A 200 -9.43 -25.69 10.53
C THR A 200 -10.77 -26.40 10.56
N VAL A 201 -11.13 -27.09 9.48
CA VAL A 201 -12.41 -27.80 9.36
C VAL A 201 -12.16 -29.30 9.38
N VAL A 202 -12.88 -30.01 10.25
CA VAL A 202 -12.79 -31.46 10.40
C VAL A 202 -14.13 -32.10 10.08
N ASP A 203 -14.15 -33.04 9.14
CA ASP A 203 -15.34 -33.83 8.81
C ASP A 203 -14.93 -35.20 8.26
N GLY A 204 -15.69 -36.26 8.54
CA GLY A 204 -15.40 -37.61 8.05
C GLY A 204 -16.14 -37.97 6.75
N GLY A 205 -17.20 -37.25 6.42
CA GLY A 205 -18.12 -37.58 5.32
C GLY A 205 -17.72 -36.99 3.96
N CYS A 206 -18.41 -37.46 2.93
CA CYS A 206 -18.35 -36.91 1.57
C CYS A 206 -19.62 -36.10 1.25
N VAL A 207 -19.51 -35.17 0.32
CA VAL A 207 -20.65 -34.41 -0.19
C VAL A 207 -21.56 -35.35 -0.97
N ALA A 208 -22.87 -35.34 -0.65
CA ALA A 208 -23.89 -36.09 -1.36
C ALA A 208 -24.90 -35.15 -2.04
N ILE A 209 -25.63 -35.62 -3.05
CA ILE A 209 -26.63 -34.83 -3.78
C ILE A 209 -27.65 -34.13 -2.86
N PRO A 210 -28.19 -34.77 -1.80
CA PRO A 210 -29.12 -34.09 -0.88
C PRO A 210 -28.48 -32.96 -0.07
N ASP A 211 -27.15 -32.92 0.03
CA ASP A 211 -26.41 -31.89 0.76
C ASP A 211 -26.39 -30.57 -0.01
N ILE A 212 -26.39 -30.59 -1.35
CA ILE A 212 -26.28 -29.39 -2.21
C ILE A 212 -27.37 -28.36 -1.89
N VAL A 213 -28.58 -28.82 -1.59
CA VAL A 213 -29.72 -27.94 -1.26
C VAL A 213 -29.63 -27.41 0.18
N LYS A 214 -28.97 -28.14 1.09
CA LYS A 214 -28.98 -27.88 2.54
C LYS A 214 -27.70 -27.20 3.05
N GLN A 215 -26.61 -27.32 2.30
CA GLN A 215 -25.26 -26.94 2.74
C GLN A 215 -24.71 -25.88 1.77
N SER A 216 -24.71 -24.62 2.20
CA SER A 216 -24.62 -23.45 1.32
C SER A 216 -23.28 -23.20 0.60
N LEU A 217 -22.28 -24.03 0.87
CA LEU A 217 -20.95 -23.92 0.25
C LEU A 217 -20.74 -24.92 -0.87
N TYR A 218 -21.50 -26.02 -0.94
CA TYR A 218 -21.24 -27.08 -1.91
C TYR A 218 -22.03 -26.89 -3.21
N VAL A 219 -21.42 -27.33 -4.31
CA VAL A 219 -22.02 -27.35 -5.65
C VAL A 219 -22.06 -28.77 -6.19
N ASP A 220 -22.80 -28.99 -7.28
CA ASP A 220 -22.97 -30.31 -7.90
C ASP A 220 -21.64 -31.02 -8.19
N ASN A 221 -20.64 -30.26 -8.65
CA ASN A 221 -19.28 -30.74 -8.92
C ASN A 221 -18.52 -31.27 -7.69
N ASP A 222 -18.98 -30.98 -6.46
CA ASP A 222 -18.33 -31.47 -5.24
C ASP A 222 -18.83 -32.85 -4.82
N CYS A 223 -19.87 -33.41 -5.47
CA CYS A 223 -20.44 -34.69 -5.08
C CYS A 223 -19.38 -35.82 -5.10
N GLY A 224 -19.30 -36.57 -4.00
CA GLY A 224 -18.31 -37.63 -3.80
C GLY A 224 -16.98 -37.15 -3.20
N VAL A 225 -16.70 -35.84 -3.19
CA VAL A 225 -15.50 -35.26 -2.57
C VAL A 225 -15.69 -35.22 -1.05
N PRO A 226 -14.64 -35.47 -0.25
CA PRO A 226 -14.70 -35.29 1.21
C PRO A 226 -15.13 -33.86 1.58
N ARG A 227 -16.10 -33.72 2.47
CA ARG A 227 -16.66 -32.41 2.87
C ARG A 227 -15.60 -31.47 3.41
N ALA A 228 -14.67 -32.02 4.19
CA ALA A 228 -13.56 -31.27 4.78
C ALA A 228 -12.63 -30.67 3.73
N THR A 229 -12.43 -31.33 2.58
CA THR A 229 -11.58 -30.81 1.50
C THR A 229 -12.37 -29.94 0.52
N ALA A 230 -13.63 -30.31 0.22
CA ALA A 230 -14.51 -29.56 -0.66
C ALA A 230 -14.81 -28.14 -0.16
N ILE A 231 -14.90 -27.92 1.15
CA ILE A 231 -15.23 -26.60 1.72
C ILE A 231 -14.12 -25.55 1.50
N VAL A 232 -12.86 -25.98 1.40
CA VAL A 232 -11.68 -25.11 1.32
C VAL A 232 -11.69 -24.18 0.10
N PRO A 233 -11.84 -24.66 -1.15
CA PRO A 233 -11.86 -23.78 -2.32
C PRO A 233 -13.00 -22.76 -2.26
N HIS A 234 -14.19 -23.17 -1.79
CA HIS A 234 -15.36 -22.28 -1.68
C HIS A 234 -15.17 -21.14 -0.69
N LEU A 235 -14.45 -21.37 0.41
CA LEU A 235 -14.11 -20.30 1.35
C LEU A 235 -13.03 -19.38 0.78
N LYS A 236 -11.99 -19.94 0.13
CA LYS A 236 -10.92 -19.16 -0.50
C LYS A 236 -11.38 -18.31 -1.67
N GLU A 237 -12.34 -18.79 -2.46
CA GLU A 237 -12.96 -18.01 -3.54
C GLU A 237 -13.65 -16.75 -3.01
N ARG A 238 -14.30 -16.86 -1.84
CA ARG A 238 -15.01 -15.75 -1.20
C ARG A 238 -14.05 -14.77 -0.50
N CYS A 239 -13.02 -15.27 0.17
CA CYS A 239 -12.00 -14.46 0.81
C CYS A 239 -10.62 -15.09 0.60
N PRO A 240 -9.83 -14.64 -0.40
CA PRO A 240 -8.53 -15.22 -0.68
C PRO A 240 -7.53 -15.17 0.48
N ALA A 241 -7.70 -14.21 1.40
CA ALA A 241 -6.88 -14.03 2.59
C ALA A 241 -7.18 -15.04 3.72
N VAL A 242 -8.19 -15.91 3.57
CA VAL A 242 -8.52 -16.91 4.59
C VAL A 242 -7.59 -18.13 4.50
N GLU A 243 -6.90 -18.43 5.59
CA GLU A 243 -6.13 -19.64 5.82
C GLU A 243 -7.10 -20.74 6.30
N VAL A 244 -7.48 -21.63 5.38
CA VAL A 244 -8.36 -22.76 5.67
C VAL A 244 -7.62 -24.07 5.45
N GLU A 245 -7.63 -24.92 6.47
CA GLU A 245 -7.17 -26.31 6.40
C GLU A 245 -8.35 -27.27 6.54
N GLY A 246 -8.47 -28.21 5.60
CA GLY A 246 -9.49 -29.25 5.60
C GLY A 246 -8.90 -30.60 6.00
N ILE A 247 -9.42 -31.20 7.07
CA ILE A 247 -8.94 -32.49 7.60
C ILE A 247 -10.06 -33.52 7.51
N GLN A 248 -9.91 -34.49 6.62
CA GLN A 248 -10.83 -35.63 6.59
C GLN A 248 -10.51 -36.58 7.75
N MET A 249 -11.39 -36.65 8.74
CA MET A 249 -11.22 -37.49 9.92
C MET A 249 -12.57 -37.77 10.59
N GLU A 250 -12.80 -39.02 10.98
CA GLU A 250 -13.94 -39.37 11.82
C GLU A 250 -13.68 -38.98 13.28
N ILE A 251 -14.67 -38.34 13.91
CA ILE A 251 -14.63 -38.00 15.34
C ILE A 251 -15.04 -39.26 16.12
N PRO A 252 -14.18 -39.79 17.02
CA PRO A 252 -14.49 -40.97 17.80
C PRO A 252 -15.74 -40.77 18.67
N VAL A 253 -16.69 -41.70 18.54
CA VAL A 253 -17.99 -41.65 19.21
C VAL A 253 -18.03 -42.71 20.31
N PRO A 254 -18.43 -42.37 21.55
CA PRO A 254 -18.56 -43.35 22.62
C PRO A 254 -19.67 -44.36 22.31
N GLY A 255 -19.52 -45.60 22.78
CA GLY A 255 -20.53 -46.65 22.64
C GLY A 255 -20.49 -47.45 21.34
N ASN A 256 -19.74 -47.00 20.34
CA ASN A 256 -19.55 -47.77 19.10
C ASN A 256 -18.46 -48.84 19.27
N PRO A 257 -18.73 -50.12 18.99
CA PRO A 257 -17.72 -51.17 19.09
C PRO A 257 -16.63 -50.97 18.03
N VAL A 258 -15.38 -50.91 18.47
CA VAL A 258 -14.21 -50.75 17.60
C VAL A 258 -13.60 -52.13 17.34
N SER A 259 -13.46 -52.52 16.07
CA SER A 259 -12.77 -53.76 15.71
C SER A 259 -11.28 -53.69 16.06
N LYS A 260 -10.65 -54.83 16.36
CA LYS A 260 -9.21 -54.89 16.69
C LYS A 260 -8.32 -54.27 15.59
N THR A 261 -8.74 -54.39 14.34
CA THR A 261 -8.05 -53.81 13.17
C THR A 261 -8.17 -52.29 13.07
N LYS A 262 -9.23 -51.67 13.61
CA LYS A 262 -9.44 -50.22 13.58
C LYS A 262 -8.95 -49.50 14.83
N MET A 263 -8.60 -50.25 15.89
CA MET A 263 -8.22 -49.69 17.19
C MET A 263 -7.06 -48.70 17.11
N SER A 264 -6.01 -49.02 16.35
CA SER A 264 -4.86 -48.13 16.16
C SER A 264 -5.25 -46.82 15.48
N SER A 265 -6.03 -46.90 14.40
CA SER A 265 -6.50 -45.72 13.66
C SER A 265 -7.41 -44.83 14.52
N VAL A 266 -8.28 -45.41 15.35
CA VAL A 266 -9.12 -44.63 16.28
C VAL A 266 -8.26 -43.92 17.32
N LEU A 267 -7.25 -44.58 17.87
CA LEU A 267 -6.32 -43.96 18.81
C LEU A 267 -5.53 -42.81 18.18
N ASP A 268 -5.12 -42.96 16.92
CA ASP A 268 -4.43 -41.91 16.19
C ASP A 268 -5.36 -40.71 15.92
N ASN A 269 -6.63 -40.95 15.58
CA ASN A 269 -7.64 -39.90 15.47
C ASN A 269 -7.88 -39.20 16.81
N CYS A 270 -7.91 -39.93 17.93
CA CYS A 270 -8.02 -39.33 19.27
C CYS A 270 -6.87 -38.37 19.55
N LYS A 271 -5.62 -38.81 19.31
CA LYS A 271 -4.41 -37.99 19.50
C LYS A 271 -4.42 -36.77 18.58
N ARG A 272 -4.80 -36.95 17.32
CA ARG A 272 -4.88 -35.87 16.34
C ARG A 272 -5.91 -34.83 16.74
N LEU A 273 -7.10 -35.26 17.16
CA LEU A 273 -8.13 -34.35 17.65
C LEU A 273 -7.68 -33.56 18.88
N GLN A 274 -7.00 -34.22 19.83
CA GLN A 274 -6.42 -33.54 20.99
C GLN A 274 -5.41 -32.46 20.58
N ALA A 275 -4.51 -32.77 19.64
CA ALA A 275 -3.56 -31.80 19.13
C ALA A 275 -4.23 -30.59 18.46
N LEU A 276 -5.30 -30.83 17.68
CA LEU A 276 -6.08 -29.78 17.02
C LEU A 276 -6.81 -28.88 18.02
N VAL A 277 -7.39 -29.46 19.08
CA VAL A 277 -8.05 -28.69 20.15
C VAL A 277 -7.02 -27.85 20.90
N ALA A 278 -5.86 -28.42 21.24
CA ALA A 278 -4.79 -27.69 21.92
C ALA A 278 -4.25 -26.52 21.08
N SER A 279 -4.09 -26.73 19.76
CA SER A 279 -3.59 -25.72 18.83
C SER A 279 -4.61 -24.67 18.41
N SER A 280 -5.87 -24.78 18.82
CA SER A 280 -6.94 -23.85 18.45
C SER A 280 -7.31 -22.95 19.63
N ASP A 281 -7.84 -21.77 19.35
CA ASP A 281 -8.25 -20.82 20.39
C ASP A 281 -9.75 -20.98 20.72
N VAL A 282 -10.57 -21.27 19.71
CA VAL A 282 -12.01 -21.52 19.82
C VAL A 282 -12.40 -22.78 19.06
N VAL A 283 -13.26 -23.60 19.65
CA VAL A 283 -13.76 -24.85 19.04
C VAL A 283 -15.27 -24.79 18.82
N PHE A 284 -15.72 -24.99 17.59
CA PHE A 284 -17.13 -25.07 17.21
C PHE A 284 -17.55 -26.53 17.04
N LEU A 285 -18.51 -26.96 17.86
CA LEU A 285 -19.00 -28.34 17.92
C LEU A 285 -20.29 -28.46 17.10
N LEU A 286 -20.14 -28.74 15.80
CA LEU A 286 -21.21 -28.69 14.80
C LEU A 286 -21.52 -30.07 14.20
N THR A 287 -21.24 -31.12 14.97
CA THR A 287 -21.56 -32.50 14.59
C THR A 287 -23.06 -32.79 14.67
N ASP A 288 -23.50 -33.84 13.97
CA ASP A 288 -24.89 -34.21 13.78
C ASP A 288 -25.54 -34.90 15.00
N THR A 289 -24.73 -35.57 15.80
CA THR A 289 -25.14 -36.46 16.90
C THR A 289 -24.67 -35.91 18.25
N TRP A 290 -25.33 -36.31 19.34
CA TRP A 290 -24.90 -35.89 20.69
C TRP A 290 -23.66 -36.68 21.14
N GLU A 291 -23.57 -37.94 20.72
CA GLU A 291 -22.49 -38.86 21.07
C GLU A 291 -21.15 -38.34 20.53
N SER A 292 -21.13 -37.86 19.27
CA SER A 292 -19.92 -37.29 18.65
C SER A 292 -19.45 -35.99 19.31
N ARG A 293 -20.28 -35.32 20.12
CA ARG A 293 -19.89 -34.11 20.86
C ARG A 293 -19.18 -34.42 22.17
N TRP A 294 -19.39 -35.61 22.73
CA TRP A 294 -18.88 -35.96 24.05
C TRP A 294 -17.35 -35.84 24.14
N PHE A 295 -16.63 -36.51 23.24
CA PHE A 295 -15.17 -36.55 23.30
C PHE A 295 -14.51 -35.18 23.04
N PRO A 296 -14.90 -34.42 21.99
CA PRO A 296 -14.43 -33.05 21.83
C PRO A 296 -14.73 -32.13 23.02
N THR A 297 -15.91 -32.26 23.65
CA THR A 297 -16.30 -31.44 24.82
C THR A 297 -15.37 -31.73 26.00
N LEU A 298 -15.07 -33.01 26.25
CA LEU A 298 -14.12 -33.42 27.28
C LEU A 298 -12.72 -32.83 27.03
N LEU A 299 -12.25 -32.87 25.79
CA LEU A 299 -10.95 -32.29 25.41
C LEU A 299 -10.93 -30.77 25.61
N CYS A 300 -11.99 -30.07 25.21
CA CYS A 300 -12.07 -28.61 25.39
C CYS A 300 -12.08 -28.22 26.88
N ALA A 301 -12.79 -29.01 27.71
CA ALA A 301 -12.81 -28.80 29.16
C ALA A 301 -11.43 -29.04 29.80
N ASN A 302 -10.70 -30.07 29.37
CA ASN A 302 -9.34 -30.35 29.84
C ASN A 302 -8.35 -29.24 29.48
N GLU A 303 -8.45 -28.70 28.27
CA GLU A 303 -7.54 -27.68 27.74
C GLU A 303 -7.98 -26.22 28.08
N ASN A 304 -9.03 -26.04 28.90
CA ASN A 304 -9.65 -24.74 29.21
C ASN A 304 -9.95 -23.89 27.96
N LYS A 305 -10.45 -24.52 26.89
CA LYS A 305 -10.78 -23.84 25.63
C LYS A 305 -12.22 -23.35 25.63
N VAL A 306 -12.44 -22.22 24.96
CA VAL A 306 -13.80 -21.75 24.68
C VAL A 306 -14.40 -22.63 23.59
N PHE A 307 -15.53 -23.27 23.89
CA PHE A 307 -16.26 -24.08 22.91
C PHE A 307 -17.70 -23.61 22.75
N CYS A 308 -18.17 -23.65 21.51
CA CYS A 308 -19.53 -23.28 21.14
C CYS A 308 -20.31 -24.55 20.76
N LEU A 309 -21.34 -24.87 21.55
CA LEU A 309 -22.26 -25.97 21.30
C LEU A 309 -23.60 -25.44 20.79
N HIS A 310 -24.13 -26.06 19.74
CA HIS A 310 -25.54 -25.94 19.44
C HIS A 310 -26.32 -26.98 20.27
N CYS A 311 -26.87 -26.56 21.41
CA CYS A 311 -27.87 -27.36 22.12
C CYS A 311 -29.21 -27.21 21.41
N ARG A 312 -29.73 -28.31 20.85
CA ARG A 312 -31.18 -28.42 20.65
C ARG A 312 -31.80 -28.56 22.03
N SER A 313 -32.55 -27.53 22.43
CA SER A 313 -33.48 -27.58 23.56
C SER A 313 -34.59 -28.58 23.30
#